data_AF-C5T4R2-F1
#
_entry.id   AF-C5T4R2-F1
#
_cell.length_a   1.000
_cell.length_b   1.000
_cell.length_c   1.000
_cell.angle_alpha   90.00
_cell.angle_beta   90.00
_cell.angle_gamma   90.00
#
_symmetry.space_group_name_H-M   'P 1'
#
loop_
_entity.id
_entity.type
_entity.pdbx_description
1 polymer ?
#
loop_
_entity_poly.entity_id
_entity_poly.type
_entity_poly.pdbx_seq_one_letter_code
_entity_poly.pdbx_strand_id
1 'polypeptide(L)'
;MEALILSLILVVGGIYFGFRNVRLLRNEAALREYMQSSPKATLWVRKYGLDGATKMVRESFIPLGLVISTAMVAFGGWNLWRMYL
;
A
#
# COMPACT_ATOMS: atom_id res chain seq x y z
N MET A 1 19.89 -10.72 14.72
CA MET A 1 20.04 -10.10 13.38
C MET A 1 18.78 -10.23 12.54
N GLU A 2 18.25 -11.44 12.34
CA GLU A 2 17.04 -11.66 11.53
C GLU A 2 15.81 -10.85 11.99
N ALA A 3 15.50 -10.87 13.29
CA ALA A 3 14.35 -10.14 13.84
C ALA A 3 14.46 -8.60 13.66
N LEU A 4 15.68 -8.05 13.76
CA LEU A 4 15.95 -6.63 13.52
C LEU A 4 15.68 -6.29 12.04
N ILE A 5 16.22 -7.10 11.12
CA ILE A 5 16.04 -6.92 9.68
C ILE A 5 14.56 -6.98 9.30
N LEU A 6 13.82 -7.97 9.80
CA LEU A 6 12.37 -8.09 9.56
C LEU A 6 11.60 -6.88 10.09
N SER A 7 11.95 -6.39 11.28
CA SER A 7 11.28 -5.22 11.86
C SER A 7 11.55 -3.95 11.06
N LEU A 8 12.78 -3.77 10.56
CA LEU A 8 13.12 -2.67 9.67
C LEU A 8 12.39 -2.77 8.32
N ILE A 9 12.30 -3.97 7.73
CA ILE A 9 11.54 -4.20 6.49
C ILE A 9 10.06 -3.85 6.69
N LEU A 10 9.46 -4.23 7.82
CA LEU A 10 8.07 -3.88 8.14
C LEU A 10 7.87 -2.37 8.24
N VAL A 11 8.74 -1.66 8.94
CA VAL A 11 8.64 -0.20 9.07
C VAL A 11 8.84 0.49 7.73
N VAL A 12 9.94 0.20 7.03
CA VAL A 12 10.27 0.85 5.75
C VAL A 12 9.22 0.50 4.69
N GLY A 13 8.83 -0.77 4.60
CA GLY A 13 7.78 -1.23 3.68
C GLY A 13 6.44 -0.57 3.98
N GLY A 14 6.04 -0.52 5.26
CA GLY A 14 4.80 0.13 5.70
C GLY A 14 4.77 1.63 5.36
N ILE A 15 5.88 2.35 5.59
CA ILE A 15 6.00 3.77 5.21
C ILE A 15 5.89 3.94 3.69
N TYR A 16 6.63 3.14 2.92
CA TYR A 16 6.61 3.19 1.45
C TYR A 16 5.21 2.92 0.88
N PHE A 17 4.57 1.83 1.31
CA PHE A 17 3.22 1.48 0.86
C PHE A 17 2.18 2.49 1.34
N GLY A 18 2.30 3.00 2.55
CA GLY A 18 1.45 4.07 3.07
C GLY A 18 1.53 5.32 2.20
N PHE A 19 2.73 5.81 1.93
CA PHE A 19 2.94 6.97 1.06
C PHE A 19 2.40 6.74 -0.35
N ARG A 20 2.69 5.58 -0.96
CA ARG A 20 2.19 5.21 -2.28
C ARG A 20 0.66 5.23 -2.32
N ASN A 21 0.00 4.62 -1.33
CA ASN A 21 -1.46 4.56 -1.26
C ASN A 21 -2.08 5.95 -1.07
N VAL A 22 -1.49 6.80 -0.22
CA VAL A 22 -1.93 8.21 -0.07
C VAL A 22 -1.77 9.00 -1.37
N ARG A 23 -0.64 8.84 -2.08
CA ARG A 23 -0.41 9.49 -3.38
C ARG A 23 -1.48 9.07 -4.40
N LEU A 24 -1.79 7.77 -4.49
CA LEU A 24 -2.82 7.26 -5.40
C LEU A 24 -4.22 7.73 -5.00
N LEU A 25 -4.50 7.92 -3.71
CA LEU A 25 -5.79 8.43 -3.24
C LEU A 25 -6.01 9.91 -3.58
N ARG A 26 -4.94 10.71 -3.48
CA ARG A 26 -4.98 12.17 -3.65
C ARG A 26 -4.84 12.61 -5.11
N ASN A 27 -4.17 11.82 -5.95
CA ASN A 27 -3.90 12.18 -7.34
C ASN A 27 -4.61 11.21 -8.29
N GLU A 28 -5.74 11.66 -8.84
CA GLU A 28 -6.54 10.86 -9.77
C GLU A 28 -5.79 10.54 -11.07
N ALA A 29 -4.96 11.45 -11.58
CA ALA A 29 -4.14 11.20 -12.76
C ALA A 29 -3.14 10.06 -12.49
N ALA A 30 -2.46 10.09 -11.34
CA ALA A 30 -1.55 9.02 -10.94
C ALA A 30 -2.26 7.67 -10.73
N LEU A 31 -3.49 7.70 -10.22
CA LEU A 31 -4.31 6.49 -10.09
C LEU A 31 -4.70 5.93 -11.45
N ARG A 32 -5.19 6.76 -12.37
CA ARG A 32 -5.54 6.35 -13.73
C ARG A 32 -4.33 5.80 -14.49
N GLU A 33 -3.17 6.46 -14.38
CA GLU A 33 -1.90 5.98 -14.94
C GLU A 33 -1.50 4.62 -14.36
N TYR A 34 -1.62 4.44 -13.04
CA TYR A 34 -1.39 3.15 -12.39
C TYR A 34 -2.33 2.06 -12.92
N MET A 35 -3.61 2.40 -13.10
CA MET A 35 -4.62 1.46 -13.60
C MET A 35 -4.33 0.98 -15.03
N GLN A 36 -3.73 1.83 -15.86
CA GLN A 36 -3.39 1.53 -17.25
C GLN A 36 -2.04 0.82 -17.40
N SER A 37 -1.06 1.15 -16.56
CA SER A 37 0.32 0.65 -16.67
C SER A 37 0.63 -0.62 -15.88
N SER A 38 -0.11 -0.89 -14.79
CA SER A 38 0.21 -2.02 -13.91
C SER A 38 -0.38 -3.34 -14.44
N PRO A 39 0.42 -4.41 -14.60
CA PRO A 39 -0.08 -5.73 -15.03
C PRO A 39 -1.19 -6.28 -14.13
N LYS A 40 -1.12 -5.99 -12.82
CA LYS A 40 -2.14 -6.37 -11.84
C LYS A 40 -3.43 -5.59 -12.04
N ALA A 41 -3.32 -4.30 -12.38
CA ALA A 41 -4.47 -3.45 -12.60
C ALA A 41 -5.16 -3.76 -13.93
N THR A 42 -4.42 -4.20 -14.96
CA THR A 42 -4.97 -4.61 -16.25
C THR A 42 -6.03 -5.69 -16.12
N LEU A 43 -5.88 -6.64 -15.18
CA LEU A 43 -6.89 -7.66 -14.91
C LEU A 43 -8.22 -7.05 -14.45
N TRP A 44 -8.15 -6.04 -13.57
CA TRP A 44 -9.32 -5.34 -13.05
C TRP A 44 -9.94 -4.43 -14.10
N VAL A 45 -9.14 -3.72 -14.89
CA VAL A 45 -9.60 -2.88 -16.01
C VAL A 45 -10.31 -3.72 -17.06
N ARG A 46 -9.79 -4.90 -17.41
CA ARG A 46 -10.45 -5.83 -18.35
C ARG A 46 -11.80 -6.31 -17.85
N LYS A 47 -11.97 -6.48 -16.53
CA LYS A 47 -13.20 -6.99 -15.93
C LYS A 47 -14.26 -5.92 -15.71
N TYR A 48 -13.87 -4.72 -15.28
CA TYR A 48 -14.80 -3.67 -14.80
C TYR A 48 -14.76 -2.37 -15.63
N GLY A 49 -13.91 -2.29 -16.66
CA GLY A 49 -13.60 -1.05 -17.34
C GLY A 49 -12.69 -0.14 -16.50
N LEU A 50 -12.14 0.91 -17.11
CA LEU A 50 -11.20 1.81 -16.45
C LEU A 50 -11.83 2.52 -15.25
N ASP A 51 -13.01 3.13 -15.44
CA ASP A 51 -13.67 3.90 -14.37
C ASP A 51 -14.16 2.99 -13.24
N GLY A 52 -14.74 1.82 -13.57
CA GLY A 52 -15.18 0.83 -12.57
C GLY A 52 -14.01 0.27 -11.76
N ALA A 53 -12.90 -0.07 -12.41
CA ALA A 53 -11.71 -0.55 -11.73
C ALA A 53 -11.05 0.55 -10.89
N THR A 54 -11.02 1.79 -11.37
CA THR A 54 -10.52 2.97 -10.64
C THR A 54 -11.33 3.20 -9.37
N LYS A 55 -12.68 3.15 -9.47
CA LYS A 55 -13.58 3.29 -8.32
C LYS A 55 -13.33 2.19 -7.28
N MET A 56 -13.30 0.93 -7.71
CA MET A 56 -13.05 -0.21 -6.82
C MET A 56 -11.69 -0.11 -6.10
N VAL A 57 -10.63 0.26 -6.83
CA VAL A 57 -9.30 0.43 -6.22
C VAL A 57 -9.29 1.57 -5.21
N ARG A 58 -9.97 2.69 -5.51
CA ARG A 58 -10.07 3.85 -4.63
C ARG A 58 -10.87 3.58 -3.36
N GLU A 59 -11.99 2.88 -3.48
CA GLU A 59 -12.93 2.66 -2.37
C GLU A 59 -12.58 1.41 -1.54
N SER A 60 -11.88 0.43 -2.10
CA SER A 60 -11.58 -0.83 -1.40
C SER A 60 -10.08 -1.09 -1.22
N PHE A 61 -9.30 -1.13 -2.31
CA PHE A 61 -7.91 -1.58 -2.23
C PHE A 61 -6.95 -0.56 -1.60
N ILE A 62 -7.12 0.73 -1.89
CA ILE A 62 -6.29 1.77 -1.28
C ILE A 62 -6.55 1.86 0.23
N PRO A 63 -7.81 1.92 0.72
CA PRO A 63 -8.09 1.88 2.16
C PRO A 63 -7.54 0.64 2.84
N LEU A 64 -7.74 -0.55 2.25
CA LEU A 64 -7.15 -1.79 2.78
C LEU A 64 -5.61 -1.71 2.81
N GLY A 65 -5.01 -1.18 1.76
CA GLY A 65 -3.57 -0.96 1.66
C GLY A 65 -3.05 -0.01 2.74
N LEU A 66 -3.80 1.05 3.08
CA LEU A 66 -3.47 1.95 4.19
C LEU A 66 -3.53 1.24 5.54
N VAL A 67 -4.59 0.46 5.80
CA VAL A 67 -4.71 -0.33 7.04
C VAL A 67 -3.52 -1.29 7.21
N ILE A 68 -3.17 -2.03 6.16
CA ILE A 68 -2.03 -2.96 6.17
C ILE A 68 -0.72 -2.18 6.39
N SER A 69 -0.54 -1.06 5.70
CA SER A 69 0.66 -0.21 5.84
C SER A 69 0.83 0.30 7.27
N THR A 70 -0.25 0.78 7.88
CA THR A 70 -0.26 1.22 9.29
C THR A 70 0.05 0.07 10.23
N ALA A 71 -0.54 -1.11 10.01
CA ALA A 71 -0.23 -2.30 10.81
C ALA A 71 1.25 -2.68 10.71
N MET A 72 1.84 -2.68 9.50
CA MET A 72 3.26 -2.97 9.30
C MET A 72 4.16 -1.99 10.08
N VAL A 73 3.88 -0.69 10.04
CA VAL A 73 4.64 0.31 10.80
C VAL A 73 4.47 0.11 12.30
N ALA A 74 3.24 -0.13 12.77
CA ALA A 74 2.96 -0.34 14.19
C ALA A 74 3.66 -1.59 14.74
N PHE A 75 3.54 -2.74 14.06
CA PHE A 75 4.18 -3.99 14.45
C PHE A 75 5.70 -3.91 14.35
N GLY A 76 6.23 -3.35 13.27
CA GLY A 76 7.68 -3.17 13.10
C GLY A 76 8.27 -2.23 14.16
N GLY A 77 7.60 -1.10 14.43
CA GLY A 77 8.00 -0.14 15.46
C GLY A 77 7.93 -0.73 16.87
N TRP A 78 6.87 -1.47 17.19
CA TRP A 78 6.73 -2.18 18.46
C TRP A 78 7.84 -3.21 18.69
N ASN A 79 8.18 -3.99 17.66
CA ASN A 79 9.25 -4.96 17.75
C ASN A 79 10.62 -4.30 17.95
N LEU A 80 10.88 -3.19 17.26
CA LEU A 80 12.11 -2.41 17.47
C LEU A 80 12.15 -1.87 18.91
N TRP A 81 11.08 -1.25 19.38
CA TRP A 81 10.97 -0.74 20.75
C TRP A 81 11.32 -1.81 21.79
N ARG A 82 10.73 -3.00 21.67
CA ARG A 82 11.00 -4.15 22.56
C ARG A 82 12.42 -4.74 22.47
N MET A 83 13.18 -4.44 21.43
CA MET A 83 14.56 -4.94 21.30
C MET A 83 15.59 -4.05 21.99
N TYR A 84 15.27 -2.77 22.20
CA TYR A 84 16.19 -1.76 22.73
C TYR A 84 15.84 -1.28 24.15
N LEU A 85 14.73 -1.75 24.71
CA LEU A 85 14.26 -1.51 26.09
C LEU A 85 13.90 -2.83 26.75
#